data_AF-A0A0G4H4U7-F1
#
_entry.id   AF-A0A0G4H4U7-F1
#
_cell.length_a   1.000
_cell.length_b   1.000
_cell.length_c   1.000
_cell.angle_alpha   90.00
_cell.angle_beta   90.00
_cell.angle_gamma   90.00
#
_symmetry.space_group_name_H-M   'P 1'
#
loop_
_entity.id
_entity.type
_entity.pdbx_description
1 polymer ?
#
loop_
_entity_poly.entity_id
_entity_poly.type
_entity_poly.pdbx_seq_one_letter_code
_entity_poly.pdbx_strand_id
1 'polypeptide(L)'
;MLAIGEDLRRGERELVCVEALCRLRPCLIRAIRHIVAHITHHVPDIHIQWATVSMGDRVVGLLDGRDVYADGHGGYAVKVKGEMRPLPSSAHDKTIMFADVLSHGATLRPQGANSNTSSDGNSHEGFVRIPSGAYHKVVQEGTGRVPTATDRVKYNHISWSDAFDGQNKAYEERGRVNRVSDWVLWEREALLSMPEGEVRQIIVPATHGAYVQLHLISIE
;
A
#
# COMPACT_ATOMS: atom_id res chain seq x y z
N MET A 1 13.07 -40.57 -15.28
CA MET A 1 13.65 -41.38 -14.19
C MET A 1 14.20 -40.40 -13.16
N LEU A 2 13.56 -40.35 -11.97
CA LEU A 2 13.95 -39.66 -10.72
C LEU A 2 13.92 -38.10 -10.74
N ALA A 3 13.44 -37.37 -9.74
CA ALA A 3 12.78 -37.69 -8.48
C ALA A 3 11.91 -36.48 -8.04
N ILE A 4 10.76 -36.77 -7.45
CA ILE A 4 9.82 -35.81 -6.87
C ILE A 4 10.17 -35.75 -5.38
N GLY A 5 10.59 -34.59 -4.88
CA GLY A 5 10.95 -34.37 -3.48
C GLY A 5 9.83 -33.63 -2.76
N GLU A 6 9.07 -34.37 -1.96
CA GLU A 6 8.14 -33.86 -0.96
C GLU A 6 8.92 -33.18 0.18
N ASP A 7 8.50 -32.00 0.62
CA ASP A 7 8.81 -31.52 1.98
C ASP A 7 7.67 -30.67 2.56
N LEU A 8 6.61 -31.36 2.95
CA LEU A 8 5.59 -30.90 3.89
C LEU A 8 5.96 -31.45 5.26
N ARG A 9 6.53 -30.64 6.17
CA ARG A 9 6.43 -30.80 7.64
C ARG A 9 7.31 -29.81 8.41
N ARG A 10 6.72 -28.72 8.95
CA ARG A 10 7.05 -28.15 10.28
C ARG A 10 6.18 -26.94 10.58
N GLY A 11 5.28 -27.06 11.55
CA GLY A 11 4.52 -25.90 12.03
C GLY A 11 3.40 -26.14 13.04
N GLU A 12 3.12 -27.37 13.47
CA GLU A 12 2.11 -27.64 14.51
C GLU A 12 2.79 -28.04 15.83
N ARG A 13 3.25 -27.07 16.61
CA ARG A 13 3.61 -27.26 18.04
C ARG A 13 3.44 -25.97 18.82
N GLU A 14 2.19 -25.52 18.99
CA GLU A 14 1.86 -24.62 20.12
C GLU A 14 0.36 -24.58 20.38
N LEU A 15 -0.23 -25.74 20.72
CA LEU A 15 -1.60 -25.84 21.25
C LEU A 15 -1.75 -27.08 22.13
N VAL A 16 -0.78 -27.27 23.04
CA VAL A 16 -0.88 -28.27 24.13
C VAL A 16 -0.68 -27.54 25.45
N CYS A 17 -1.63 -26.68 25.83
CA CYS A 17 -1.68 -26.13 27.19
C CYS A 17 -3.06 -25.56 27.60
N VAL A 18 -4.17 -26.05 27.02
CA VAL A 18 -5.53 -25.66 27.46
C VAL A 18 -6.37 -26.84 27.95
N GLU A 19 -6.03 -28.08 27.58
CA GLU A 19 -6.79 -29.28 28.00
C GLU A 19 -6.42 -29.86 29.37
N ALA A 20 -5.49 -29.25 30.11
CA ALA A 20 -5.09 -29.73 31.45
C ALA A 20 -5.87 -29.08 32.62
N LEU A 21 -6.83 -28.17 32.36
CA LEU A 21 -7.61 -27.49 33.41
C LEU A 21 -9.03 -28.06 33.63
N CYS A 22 -9.48 -29.05 32.84
CA CYS A 22 -10.83 -29.63 32.95
C CYS A 22 -11.01 -30.71 34.05
N ARG A 23 -10.02 -30.94 34.93
CA ARG A 23 -10.13 -31.93 36.03
C ARG A 23 -10.10 -31.33 37.43
N LEU A 24 -10.33 -30.03 37.57
CA LEU A 24 -10.50 -29.39 38.88
C LEU A 24 -11.97 -29.42 39.32
N ARG A 25 -12.15 -29.95 40.53
CA ARG A 25 -13.41 -30.30 41.22
C ARG A 25 -14.54 -29.26 41.05
N PRO A 26 -15.80 -29.69 40.78
CA PRO A 26 -16.95 -28.80 40.60
C PRO A 26 -17.33 -27.93 41.82
N CYS A 27 -16.70 -28.11 42.97
CA CYS A 27 -16.94 -27.28 44.16
C CYS A 27 -16.12 -25.97 44.18
N LEU A 28 -14.98 -25.89 43.46
CA LEU A 28 -14.10 -24.71 43.52
C LEU A 28 -14.54 -23.57 42.59
N ILE A 29 -15.22 -23.89 41.48
CA ILE A 29 -15.76 -22.92 40.51
C ILE A 29 -16.86 -22.04 41.14
N ARG A 30 -17.60 -22.55 42.13
CA ARG A 30 -18.67 -21.79 42.79
C ARG A 30 -18.15 -20.75 43.79
N ALA A 31 -16.95 -20.97 44.36
CA ALA A 31 -16.33 -20.03 45.29
C ALA A 31 -15.61 -18.87 44.55
N ILE A 32 -15.00 -19.12 43.39
CA ILE A 32 -14.31 -18.08 42.61
C ILE A 32 -15.30 -17.12 41.94
N ARG A 33 -16.50 -17.59 41.55
CA ARG A 33 -17.57 -16.72 41.03
C ARG A 33 -18.04 -15.66 42.03
N HIS A 34 -17.92 -15.89 43.33
CA HIS A 34 -18.33 -14.92 44.34
C HIS A 34 -17.26 -13.85 44.64
N ILE A 35 -15.98 -14.12 44.37
CA ILE A 35 -14.90 -13.14 44.60
C ILE A 35 -14.74 -12.22 43.38
N VAL A 36 -14.93 -12.72 42.16
CA VAL A 36 -14.85 -11.90 40.93
C VAL A 36 -16.08 -10.98 40.76
N ALA A 37 -17.23 -11.31 41.36
CA ALA A 37 -18.44 -10.50 41.29
C ALA A 37 -18.37 -9.20 42.12
N HIS A 38 -17.36 -9.01 42.98
CA HIS A 38 -17.29 -7.83 43.86
C HIS A 38 -16.29 -6.74 43.41
N ILE A 39 -15.50 -6.98 42.36
CA ILE A 39 -14.51 -6.02 41.82
C ILE A 39 -14.92 -5.53 40.41
N THR A 40 -16.21 -5.39 40.14
CA THR A 40 -16.74 -4.94 38.84
C THR A 40 -17.69 -3.74 38.93
N HIS A 41 -17.53 -2.91 39.97
CA HIS A 41 -18.35 -1.71 40.16
C HIS A 41 -17.51 -0.43 40.34
N HIS A 42 -16.74 -0.06 39.31
CA HIS A 42 -16.43 1.32 38.90
C HIS A 42 -15.22 1.31 37.96
N VAL A 43 -15.45 0.92 36.71
CA VAL A 43 -14.67 1.53 35.63
C VAL A 43 -15.61 2.56 35.04
N PRO A 44 -15.37 3.87 35.24
CA PRO A 44 -16.17 4.87 34.55
C PRO A 44 -16.05 4.56 33.06
N ASP A 45 -17.20 4.52 32.39
CA ASP A 45 -17.28 4.44 30.94
C ASP A 45 -16.65 5.73 30.41
N ILE A 46 -15.33 5.71 30.22
CA ILE A 46 -14.61 6.83 29.60
C ILE A 46 -14.99 6.75 28.13
N HIS A 47 -16.15 7.31 27.83
CA HIS A 47 -16.56 7.66 26.50
C HIS A 47 -15.63 8.80 26.07
N ILE A 48 -14.42 8.42 25.64
CA ILE A 48 -13.51 9.36 24.99
C ILE A 48 -14.30 9.83 23.77
N GLN A 49 -14.85 11.03 23.80
CA GLN A 49 -15.40 11.61 22.59
C GLN A 49 -14.19 12.07 21.78
N TRP A 50 -13.69 11.20 20.89
CA TRP A 50 -12.79 11.65 19.84
C TRP A 50 -13.59 12.67 19.05
N ALA A 51 -13.24 13.95 19.18
CA ALA A 51 -13.78 14.99 18.35
C ALA A 51 -13.68 14.48 16.90
N THR A 52 -14.81 14.45 16.20
CA THR A 52 -14.83 14.18 14.76
C THR A 52 -14.20 15.39 14.09
N VAL A 53 -12.88 15.50 14.22
CA VAL A 53 -12.09 16.45 13.46
C VAL A 53 -12.36 16.08 12.02
N SER A 54 -12.90 17.04 11.26
CA SER A 54 -13.05 16.94 9.81
C SER A 54 -11.64 16.88 9.22
N MET A 55 -11.01 15.70 9.32
CA MET A 55 -9.76 15.39 8.65
C MET A 55 -10.03 15.61 7.16
N GLY A 56 -9.19 16.39 6.49
CA GLY A 56 -9.37 16.62 5.06
C GLY A 56 -9.38 15.27 4.35
N ASP A 57 -10.38 15.01 3.52
CA ASP A 57 -10.48 13.81 2.67
C ASP A 57 -9.35 13.72 1.60
N ARG A 58 -8.28 14.50 1.79
CA ARG A 58 -7.13 14.55 0.90
C ARG A 58 -6.17 13.42 1.25
N VAL A 59 -6.06 12.49 0.32
CA VAL A 59 -5.00 11.47 0.34
C VAL A 59 -3.66 12.16 0.11
N VAL A 60 -2.69 11.90 1.00
CA VAL A 60 -1.34 12.46 0.97
C VAL A 60 -0.28 11.48 0.50
N GLY A 61 -0.59 10.18 0.48
CA GLY A 61 0.31 9.15 0.01
C GLY A 61 -0.31 7.75 -0.01
N LEU A 62 0.53 6.74 -0.21
CA LEU A 62 0.15 5.32 -0.16
C LEU A 62 1.05 4.55 0.82
N LEU A 63 0.45 3.62 1.55
CA LEU A 63 1.15 2.63 2.36
C LEU A 63 0.55 1.25 2.04
N ASP A 64 1.36 0.33 1.53
CA ASP A 64 0.93 -1.01 1.11
C ASP A 64 -0.30 -0.99 0.19
N GLY A 65 -0.31 -0.06 -0.78
CA GLY A 65 -1.41 0.15 -1.72
C GLY A 65 -2.68 0.77 -1.13
N ARG A 66 -2.65 1.26 0.12
CA ARG A 66 -3.77 1.96 0.77
C ARG A 66 -3.52 3.45 0.87
N ASP A 67 -4.59 4.22 0.67
CA ASP A 67 -4.61 5.66 0.85
C ASP A 67 -4.21 6.07 2.28
N VAL A 68 -3.20 6.93 2.37
CA VAL A 68 -2.73 7.58 3.59
C VAL A 68 -3.22 9.02 3.59
N TYR A 69 -3.69 9.49 4.74
CA TYR A 69 -4.26 10.82 4.95
C TYR A 69 -3.45 11.54 6.04
N ALA A 70 -3.32 12.87 5.94
CA ALA A 70 -2.75 13.65 7.03
C ALA A 70 -3.75 13.77 8.18
N ASP A 71 -3.29 13.61 9.42
CA ASP A 71 -4.18 13.63 10.59
C ASP A 71 -4.45 15.03 11.17
N GLY A 72 -3.79 16.06 10.64
CA GLY A 72 -3.86 17.43 11.14
C GLY A 72 -3.01 17.71 12.40
N HIS A 73 -2.40 16.68 12.99
CA HIS A 73 -1.55 16.72 14.17
C HIS A 73 -0.06 16.43 13.87
N GLY A 74 0.31 16.41 12.59
CA GLY A 74 1.66 16.09 12.13
C GLY A 74 1.93 14.60 11.99
N GLY A 75 0.90 13.76 12.11
CA GLY A 75 0.93 12.34 11.83
C GLY A 75 0.14 11.99 10.57
N TYR A 76 0.00 10.69 10.36
CA TYR A 76 -0.71 10.11 9.23
C TYR A 76 -1.71 9.07 9.71
N ALA A 77 -2.74 8.84 8.91
CA ALA A 77 -3.75 7.83 9.18
C ALA A 77 -4.14 7.09 7.90
N VAL A 78 -4.57 5.84 8.04
CA VAL A 78 -5.12 5.03 6.95
C VAL A 78 -6.57 4.68 7.24
N LYS A 79 -7.39 4.61 6.20
CA LYS A 79 -8.79 4.21 6.33
C LYS A 79 -8.91 2.69 6.34
N VAL A 80 -9.28 2.10 7.47
CA VAL A 80 -9.48 0.65 7.64
C VAL A 80 -10.95 0.41 7.93
N LYS A 81 -11.65 -0.25 7.00
CA LYS A 81 -13.10 -0.53 7.10
C LYS A 81 -13.95 0.73 7.34
N GLY A 82 -13.56 1.84 6.72
CA GLY A 82 -14.26 3.13 6.86
C GLY A 82 -13.80 3.98 8.05
N GLU A 83 -13.03 3.41 8.98
CA GLU A 83 -12.53 4.10 10.17
C GLU A 83 -11.08 4.57 9.95
N MET A 84 -10.77 5.78 10.38
CA MET A 84 -9.41 6.31 10.33
C MET A 84 -8.58 5.71 11.47
N ARG A 85 -7.46 5.08 11.14
CA ARG A 85 -6.52 4.52 12.10
C ARG A 85 -5.18 5.25 11.98
N PRO A 86 -4.64 5.83 13.06
CA PRO A 86 -3.34 6.50 13.01
C PRO A 86 -2.26 5.48 12.67
N LEU A 87 -1.31 5.91 11.85
CA LEU A 87 -0.14 5.13 11.52
C LEU A 87 0.93 5.31 12.61
N PRO A 88 1.63 4.23 13.00
CA PRO A 88 2.80 4.37 13.86
C PRO A 88 3.93 5.10 13.12
N SER A 89 4.75 5.87 13.84
CA SER A 89 5.88 6.61 13.25
C SER A 89 6.84 5.74 12.44
N SER A 90 6.95 4.45 12.78
CA SER A 90 7.77 3.45 12.07
C SER A 90 7.22 3.04 10.70
N ALA A 91 6.08 3.58 10.27
CA ALA A 91 5.52 3.38 8.94
C ALA A 91 5.64 4.63 8.05
N HIS A 92 6.13 5.75 8.60
CA HIS A 92 6.20 7.02 7.87
C HIS A 92 7.25 6.97 6.74
N ASP A 93 8.35 6.26 6.95
CA ASP A 93 9.43 6.02 5.97
C ASP A 93 8.98 5.12 4.81
N LYS A 94 8.00 4.26 5.03
CA LYS A 94 7.41 3.36 4.01
C LYS A 94 6.27 4.00 3.24
N THR A 95 5.81 5.16 3.69
CA THR A 95 4.69 5.85 3.05
C THR A 95 5.19 6.54 1.78
N ILE A 96 4.61 6.16 0.64
CA ILE A 96 4.88 6.78 -0.66
C ILE A 96 4.08 8.09 -0.74
N MET A 97 4.73 9.22 -0.49
CA MET A 97 4.08 10.54 -0.53
C MET A 97 3.81 11.00 -1.97
N PHE A 98 2.67 11.65 -2.19
CA PHE A 98 2.36 12.22 -3.50
C PHE A 98 3.03 13.58 -3.70
N ALA A 99 3.56 13.81 -4.91
CA ALA A 99 4.32 15.02 -5.21
C ALA A 99 3.46 16.30 -5.22
N ASP A 100 2.18 16.19 -5.62
CA ASP A 100 1.24 17.33 -5.69
C ASP A 100 0.84 17.87 -4.30
N VAL A 101 1.04 17.06 -3.27
CA VAL A 101 0.85 17.44 -1.87
C VAL A 101 1.94 18.39 -1.40
N LEU A 102 3.16 18.24 -1.92
CA LEU A 102 4.31 19.07 -1.57
C LEU A 102 4.24 20.46 -2.23
N SER A 103 3.61 20.59 -3.40
CA SER A 103 3.59 21.85 -4.17
C SER A 103 2.62 22.92 -3.64
N HIS A 104 1.69 22.58 -2.75
CA HIS A 104 0.58 23.48 -2.36
C HIS A 104 0.77 24.21 -1.02
N GLY A 105 2.01 24.40 -0.54
CA GLY A 105 2.32 25.49 0.41
C GLY A 105 1.47 25.55 1.68
N ALA A 106 0.89 24.44 2.15
CA ALA A 106 0.37 24.35 3.49
C ALA A 106 1.59 24.22 4.40
N THR A 107 2.04 25.37 4.92
CA THR A 107 3.14 25.53 5.87
C THR A 107 2.99 24.60 7.08
N LEU A 108 3.38 23.34 6.93
CA LEU A 108 3.90 22.54 8.04
C LEU A 108 5.27 23.13 8.32
N ARG A 109 5.33 24.13 9.20
CA ARG A 109 6.59 24.69 9.70
C ARG A 109 7.40 23.53 10.29
N PRO A 110 8.52 23.11 9.68
CA PRO A 110 9.50 22.31 10.39
C PRO A 110 10.13 23.29 11.38
N GLN A 111 9.92 23.07 12.67
CA GLN A 111 10.56 23.87 13.69
C GLN A 111 12.05 23.52 13.71
N GLY A 112 12.82 24.28 12.92
CA GLY A 112 14.25 24.57 13.09
C GLY A 112 15.23 23.40 13.09
N ALA A 113 15.88 23.16 11.95
CA ALA A 113 17.33 23.02 11.87
C ALA A 113 17.78 23.09 10.40
N ASN A 114 18.76 23.94 10.14
CA ASN A 114 19.48 24.03 8.87
C ASN A 114 19.94 22.63 8.40
N SER A 115 19.53 22.23 7.20
CA SER A 115 20.21 21.16 6.48
C SER A 115 20.37 21.57 5.03
N ASN A 116 21.62 21.77 4.65
CA ASN A 116 22.08 21.71 3.26
C ASN A 116 21.65 20.34 2.72
N THR A 117 20.75 20.35 1.74
CA THR A 117 20.21 19.17 1.09
C THR A 117 21.26 18.53 0.18
N SER A 118 22.13 17.70 0.77
CA SER A 118 22.60 16.48 0.14
C SER A 118 21.44 15.49 0.16
N SER A 119 20.90 15.20 -1.02
CA SER A 119 19.75 14.32 -1.26
C SER A 119 20.12 12.86 -0.99
N ASP A 120 20.28 12.49 0.27
CA ASP A 120 20.47 11.12 0.71
C ASP A 120 19.12 10.55 1.20
N GLY A 121 18.48 9.75 0.33
CA GLY A 121 17.84 8.51 0.80
C GLY A 121 16.34 8.47 1.13
N ASN A 122 15.45 9.30 0.55
CA ASN A 122 13.99 9.05 0.67
C ASN A 122 13.18 9.36 -0.61
N SER A 123 13.47 8.62 -1.69
CA SER A 123 12.96 8.86 -3.07
C SER A 123 11.53 8.33 -3.30
N HIS A 124 10.58 8.66 -2.43
CA HIS A 124 9.16 8.48 -2.75
C HIS A 124 8.55 9.66 -3.50
N GLU A 125 9.31 10.73 -3.67
CA GLU A 125 8.97 11.90 -4.47
C GLU A 125 8.87 11.52 -5.97
N GLY A 126 7.73 11.86 -6.60
CA GLY A 126 7.59 11.83 -8.06
C GLY A 126 6.44 11.01 -8.63
N PHE A 127 5.58 10.39 -7.81
CA PHE A 127 4.36 9.77 -8.35
C PHE A 127 3.26 10.81 -8.61
N VAL A 128 2.68 10.77 -9.81
CA VAL A 128 1.58 11.63 -10.28
C VAL A 128 0.33 10.78 -10.48
N ARG A 129 -0.82 11.27 -10.01
CA ARG A 129 -2.11 10.58 -10.13
C ARG A 129 -2.70 10.77 -11.52
N ILE A 130 -3.13 9.68 -12.16
CA ILE A 130 -3.89 9.72 -13.43
C ILE A 130 -5.41 9.74 -13.18
N PRO A 131 -6.24 10.13 -14.16
CA PRO A 131 -7.69 10.24 -13.98
C PRO A 131 -8.39 8.98 -13.46
N SER A 132 -7.93 7.79 -13.88
CA SER A 132 -8.42 6.50 -13.37
C SER A 132 -8.09 6.22 -11.89
N GLY A 133 -7.32 7.08 -11.24
CA GLY A 133 -6.96 7.00 -9.84
C GLY A 133 -5.68 6.23 -9.54
N ALA A 134 -5.07 5.58 -10.53
CA ALA A 134 -3.73 5.02 -10.39
C ALA A 134 -2.67 6.13 -10.29
N TYR A 135 -1.49 5.76 -9.83
CA TYR A 135 -0.36 6.66 -9.66
C TYR A 135 0.77 6.20 -10.55
N HIS A 136 1.53 7.11 -11.16
CA HIS A 136 2.64 6.73 -12.01
C HIS A 136 3.88 7.60 -11.79
N LYS A 137 5.04 7.02 -12.07
CA LYS A 137 6.35 7.68 -12.09
C LYS A 137 7.10 7.21 -13.33
N VAL A 138 7.60 8.16 -14.12
CA VAL A 138 8.48 7.84 -15.25
C VAL A 138 9.86 7.48 -14.69
N VAL A 139 10.34 6.29 -15.01
CA VAL A 139 11.66 5.78 -14.60
C VAL A 139 12.70 6.02 -15.68
N GLN A 140 12.28 5.90 -16.95
CA GLN A 140 13.10 6.18 -18.11
C GLN A 140 12.25 6.89 -19.14
N GLU A 141 12.68 8.07 -19.57
CA GLU A 141 12.01 8.86 -20.61
C GLU A 141 12.07 8.14 -21.97
N GLY A 142 10.94 8.14 -22.67
CA GLY A 142 10.85 7.73 -24.07
C GLY A 142 11.13 8.91 -25.01
N THR A 143 11.52 8.62 -26.24
CA THR A 143 11.83 9.65 -27.25
C THR A 143 11.07 9.45 -28.56
N GLY A 144 10.32 8.36 -28.69
CA GLY A 144 9.52 8.11 -29.88
C GLY A 144 8.14 8.77 -29.82
N ARG A 145 7.27 8.39 -30.76
CA ARG A 145 5.89 8.91 -30.83
C ARG A 145 5.05 8.35 -29.68
N VAL A 146 3.97 9.05 -29.34
CA VAL A 146 2.98 8.58 -28.38
C VAL A 146 1.90 7.77 -29.13
N PRO A 147 1.49 6.59 -28.63
CA PRO A 147 0.45 5.78 -29.25
C PRO A 147 -0.90 6.49 -29.35
N THR A 148 -1.66 6.18 -30.40
CA THR A 148 -3.09 6.48 -30.46
C THR A 148 -3.94 5.32 -29.94
N ALA A 149 -5.22 5.54 -29.69
CA ALA A 149 -6.14 4.50 -29.22
C ALA A 149 -6.29 3.31 -30.20
N THR A 150 -6.03 3.53 -31.49
CA THR A 150 -6.17 2.50 -32.53
C THR A 150 -4.89 1.75 -32.84
N ASP A 151 -3.75 2.24 -32.34
CA ASP A 151 -2.44 1.67 -32.61
C ASP A 151 -2.29 0.31 -31.92
N ARG A 152 -1.43 -0.54 -32.50
CA ARG A 152 -0.94 -1.75 -31.84
C ARG A 152 0.42 -1.42 -31.22
N VAL A 153 0.62 -1.81 -29.99
CA VAL A 153 1.84 -1.52 -29.24
C VAL A 153 2.52 -2.79 -28.81
N LYS A 154 3.84 -2.83 -28.94
CA LYS A 154 4.69 -3.85 -28.37
C LYS A 154 5.21 -3.37 -27.02
N TYR A 155 5.07 -4.17 -25.98
CA TYR A 155 5.40 -3.76 -24.62
C TYR A 155 5.95 -4.91 -23.77
N ASN A 156 6.63 -4.55 -22.67
CA ASN A 156 6.85 -5.44 -21.53
C ASN A 156 5.98 -4.98 -20.37
N HIS A 157 5.40 -5.94 -19.65
CA HIS A 157 4.56 -5.70 -18.48
C HIS A 157 5.00 -6.63 -17.35
N ILE A 158 5.39 -6.06 -16.22
CA ILE A 158 5.78 -6.81 -15.02
C ILE A 158 4.95 -6.28 -13.86
N SER A 159 4.37 -7.18 -13.05
CA SER A 159 3.64 -6.80 -11.85
C SER A 159 4.14 -7.55 -10.61
N TRP A 160 4.07 -6.85 -9.48
CA TRP A 160 4.44 -7.34 -8.16
C TRP A 160 3.30 -7.14 -7.18
N SER A 161 3.21 -8.03 -6.20
CA SER A 161 2.18 -7.94 -5.15
C SER A 161 2.64 -7.13 -3.94
N ASP A 162 3.95 -6.98 -3.74
CA ASP A 162 4.58 -6.42 -2.54
C ASP A 162 5.23 -5.05 -2.79
N ALA A 163 6.12 -4.93 -3.77
CA ALA A 163 6.81 -3.68 -4.14
C ALA A 163 7.54 -3.83 -5.49
N PHE A 164 8.01 -2.72 -6.08
CA PHE A 164 8.79 -2.76 -7.34
C PHE A 164 10.12 -3.52 -7.23
N ASP A 165 10.76 -3.47 -6.06
CA ASP A 165 11.97 -4.22 -5.69
C ASP A 165 11.66 -5.53 -4.95
N GLY A 166 10.37 -5.86 -4.83
CA GLY A 166 9.87 -7.04 -4.16
C GLY A 166 10.23 -8.34 -4.88
N GLN A 167 10.27 -9.42 -4.11
CA GLN A 167 10.50 -10.76 -4.66
C GLN A 167 9.20 -11.42 -5.11
N ASN A 168 8.03 -10.90 -4.69
CA ASN A 168 6.73 -11.49 -5.00
C ASN A 168 6.16 -11.00 -6.34
N LYS A 169 6.83 -11.39 -7.43
CA LYS A 169 6.39 -11.15 -8.80
C LYS A 169 5.10 -11.91 -9.09
N ALA A 170 4.02 -11.20 -9.40
CA ALA A 170 2.72 -11.77 -9.72
C ALA A 170 2.64 -12.21 -11.19
N TYR A 171 3.19 -11.40 -12.11
CA TYR A 171 3.09 -11.63 -13.54
C TYR A 171 4.21 -10.96 -14.33
N GLU A 172 4.60 -11.55 -15.47
CA GLU A 172 5.57 -10.96 -16.40
C GLU A 172 5.28 -11.37 -17.84
N GLU A 173 5.12 -10.37 -18.70
CA GLU A 173 5.02 -10.49 -20.15
C GLU A 173 6.11 -9.67 -20.83
N ARG A 174 6.73 -10.26 -21.85
CA ARG A 174 7.78 -9.59 -22.63
C ARG A 174 7.44 -9.57 -24.10
N GLY A 175 7.52 -8.39 -24.71
CA GLY A 175 7.31 -8.18 -26.15
C GLY A 175 5.91 -8.53 -26.65
N ARG A 176 4.89 -8.47 -25.78
CA ARG A 176 3.50 -8.73 -26.18
C ARG A 176 2.99 -7.60 -27.04
N VAL A 177 2.10 -7.91 -27.99
CA VAL A 177 1.51 -6.95 -28.92
C VAL A 177 0.00 -6.94 -28.77
N ASN A 178 -0.56 -5.81 -28.34
CA ASN A 178 -2.01 -5.59 -28.22
C ASN A 178 -2.39 -4.23 -28.80
N ARG A 179 -3.68 -4.05 -29.13
CA ARG A 179 -4.22 -2.74 -29.48
C ARG A 179 -4.42 -1.90 -28.22
N VAL A 180 -4.12 -0.60 -28.26
CA VAL A 180 -4.28 0.30 -27.09
C VAL A 180 -5.72 0.32 -26.58
N SER A 181 -6.72 0.21 -27.46
CA SER A 181 -8.14 0.16 -27.10
C SER A 181 -8.57 -1.06 -26.27
N ASP A 182 -7.81 -2.15 -26.30
CA ASP A 182 -8.23 -3.45 -25.74
C ASP A 182 -7.85 -3.59 -24.26
N TRP A 183 -7.08 -2.63 -23.74
CA TRP A 183 -6.60 -2.59 -22.37
C TRP A 183 -7.62 -2.02 -21.40
N VAL A 184 -7.47 -2.33 -20.11
CA VAL A 184 -8.31 -1.74 -19.06
C VAL A 184 -7.98 -0.25 -18.89
N LEU A 185 -8.89 0.48 -18.24
CA LEU A 185 -8.89 1.95 -18.23
C LEU A 185 -7.52 2.58 -17.86
N TRP A 186 -6.92 2.18 -16.75
CA TRP A 186 -5.66 2.79 -16.29
C TRP A 186 -4.46 2.42 -17.18
N GLU A 187 -4.38 1.19 -17.69
CA GLU A 187 -3.32 0.75 -18.61
C GLU A 187 -3.42 1.53 -19.93
N ARG A 188 -4.64 1.71 -20.41
CA ARG A 188 -4.93 2.51 -21.60
C ARG A 188 -4.52 3.97 -21.42
N GLU A 189 -4.88 4.59 -20.31
CA GLU A 189 -4.47 5.97 -19.97
C GLU A 189 -2.94 6.12 -19.90
N ALA A 190 -2.26 5.15 -19.28
CA ALA A 190 -0.81 5.13 -19.23
C ALA A 190 -0.20 5.03 -20.63
N LEU A 191 -0.60 4.05 -21.43
CA LEU A 191 -0.06 3.85 -22.79
C LEU A 191 -0.30 5.06 -23.71
N LEU A 192 -1.46 5.71 -23.62
CA LEU A 192 -1.77 6.92 -24.40
C LEU A 192 -0.95 8.15 -24.00
N SER A 193 -0.16 8.07 -22.93
CA SER A 193 0.71 9.16 -22.46
C SER A 193 2.18 8.73 -22.38
N MET A 194 2.54 7.55 -22.88
CA MET A 194 3.91 7.03 -22.91
C MET A 194 4.48 7.18 -24.33
N PRO A 195 5.51 8.01 -24.58
CA PRO A 195 6.35 7.89 -25.77
C PRO A 195 7.00 6.50 -25.88
N GLU A 196 7.22 6.06 -27.11
CA GLU A 196 8.00 4.85 -27.39
C GLU A 196 9.41 4.94 -26.76
N GLY A 197 9.81 3.83 -26.13
CA GLY A 197 11.04 3.71 -25.33
C GLY A 197 10.86 4.05 -23.85
N GLU A 198 9.70 4.57 -23.41
CA GLU A 198 9.49 4.93 -22.01
C GLU A 198 9.30 3.71 -21.09
N VAL A 199 9.91 3.77 -19.90
CA VAL A 199 9.63 2.86 -18.78
C VAL A 199 8.92 3.62 -17.67
N ARG A 200 7.73 3.14 -17.30
CA ARG A 200 6.87 3.74 -16.28
C ARG A 200 6.57 2.74 -15.17
N GLN A 201 6.68 3.19 -13.94
CA GLN A 201 6.20 2.49 -12.75
C GLN A 201 4.82 3.04 -12.39
N ILE A 202 3.88 2.14 -12.11
CA ILE A 202 2.48 2.46 -11.84
C ILE A 202 2.04 1.74 -10.57
N ILE A 203 1.39 2.47 -9.67
CA ILE A 203 0.76 1.92 -8.47
C ILE A 203 -0.74 1.94 -8.67
N VAL A 204 -1.36 0.76 -8.68
CA VAL A 204 -2.80 0.60 -8.89
C VAL A 204 -3.48 0.40 -7.53
N PRO A 205 -4.32 1.34 -7.07
CA PRO A 205 -5.02 1.18 -5.81
C PRO A 205 -6.03 0.02 -5.89
N ALA A 206 -6.09 -0.79 -4.82
CA ALA A 206 -7.12 -1.79 -4.56
C ALA A 206 -7.23 -3.01 -5.51
N THR A 207 -6.19 -3.34 -6.29
CA THR A 207 -6.15 -4.56 -7.13
C THR A 207 -5.04 -5.53 -6.74
N HIS A 208 -5.17 -6.80 -7.13
CA HIS A 208 -4.08 -7.78 -7.05
C HIS A 208 -2.98 -7.36 -8.04
N GLY A 209 -1.73 -7.21 -7.58
CA GLY A 209 -0.64 -6.63 -8.39
C GLY A 209 -0.60 -5.11 -8.30
N ALA A 210 -0.42 -4.57 -7.09
CA ALA A 210 -0.47 -3.13 -6.82
C ALA A 210 0.67 -2.36 -7.49
N TYR A 211 1.77 -3.03 -7.86
CA TYR A 211 2.97 -2.40 -8.41
C TYR A 211 3.21 -2.95 -9.81
N VAL A 212 3.20 -2.08 -10.82
CA VAL A 212 3.33 -2.43 -12.23
C VAL A 212 4.45 -1.64 -12.89
N GLN A 213 5.36 -2.31 -13.58
CA GLN A 213 6.32 -1.68 -14.49
C GLN A 213 5.94 -1.98 -15.93
N LEU A 214 5.67 -0.92 -16.67
CA LEU A 214 5.31 -0.96 -18.08
C LEU A 214 6.45 -0.35 -18.91
N HIS A 215 6.88 -1.04 -19.96
CA HIS A 215 7.87 -0.53 -20.90
C HIS A 215 7.28 -0.58 -22.30
N LEU A 216 7.08 0.58 -22.92
CA LEU A 216 6.59 0.69 -24.28
C LEU A 216 7.77 0.53 -25.24
N ILE A 217 7.85 -0.62 -25.93
CA ILE A 217 8.99 -0.94 -26.80
C ILE A 217 8.86 -0.25 -28.15
N SER A 218 7.71 -0.42 -28.81
CA SER A 218 7.47 0.11 -30.16
C SER A 218 5.99 0.17 -30.49
N ILE A 219 5.64 0.93 -31.53
CA ILE A 219 4.26 1.08 -32.01
C ILE A 219 4.19 0.64 -33.47
N GLU A 220 3.32 -0.32 -33.77
CA GLU A 220 3.14 -0.96 -35.09
C GLU A 220 2.14 -0.22 -35.99
#